data_AF-A0AAD4UQD7-F1
#
_entry.id   AF-A0AAD4UQD7-F1
#
_cell.length_a   1.000
_cell.length_b   1.000
_cell.length_c   1.000
_cell.angle_alpha   90.00
_cell.angle_beta   90.00
_cell.angle_gamma   90.00
#
_symmetry.space_group_name_H-M   'P 1'
#
loop_
_entity.id
_entity.type
_entity.pdbx_description
1 polymer ?
#
loop_
_entity_poly.entity_id
_entity_poly.type
_entity_poly.pdbx_seq_one_letter_code
_entity_poly.pdbx_strand_id
1 'polypeptide(L)'
;MMEEVEKLCDRLELASLQCLNETLTSSTKEVGKAALEKQIEEINEQIRKEKEEAEARMRQASKNAEKSAGGGGNGSKHWSEDDLQLLIKAVNLFPAGTNSRWEVIANYMNIHSSSGVKRTAKDVIGKAKSLQKLDPHQKDDINKKAFDKFKKEHGVVPQADNATPSE
;
A
#
# COMPACT_ATOMS: atom_id res chain seq x y z
N MET A 1 18.20 -16.16 -20.24
CA MET A 1 19.56 -16.64 -19.90
C MET A 1 20.39 -15.54 -19.26
N MET A 2 20.55 -14.36 -19.87
CA MET A 2 21.30 -13.25 -19.26
C MET A 2 20.64 -12.72 -17.96
N GLU A 3 19.32 -12.55 -17.94
CA GLU A 3 18.56 -12.17 -16.74
C GLU A 3 18.74 -13.16 -15.57
N GLU A 4 18.80 -14.47 -15.86
CA GLU A 4 18.99 -15.50 -14.84
C GLU A 4 20.40 -15.47 -14.25
N VAL A 5 21.39 -15.07 -15.06
CA VAL A 5 22.78 -14.88 -14.60
C VAL A 5 22.89 -13.62 -13.74
N GLU A 6 22.22 -12.53 -14.10
CA GLU A 6 22.14 -11.32 -13.26
C GLU A 6 21.51 -11.64 -11.89
N LYS A 7 20.38 -12.36 -11.89
CA LYS A 7 19.75 -12.84 -10.64
C LYS A 7 20.72 -13.67 -9.79
N LEU A 8 21.52 -14.52 -10.43
CA LEU A 8 22.53 -15.33 -9.76
C LEU A 8 23.57 -14.45 -9.05
N CYS A 9 24.08 -13.43 -9.75
CA CYS A 9 25.07 -12.49 -9.23
C CYS A 9 24.53 -11.66 -8.06
N ASP A 10 23.24 -11.31 -8.09
CA ASP A 10 22.61 -10.54 -7.01
C ASP A 10 22.28 -11.39 -5.77
N ARG A 11 22.02 -12.70 -5.97
CA ARG A 11 21.53 -13.59 -4.91
C ARG A 11 22.59 -14.46 -4.26
N LEU A 12 23.62 -14.85 -4.99
CA LEU A 12 24.67 -15.70 -4.46
C LEU A 12 25.75 -14.89 -3.77
N GLU A 13 26.24 -15.44 -2.68
CA GLU A 13 27.43 -14.92 -2.01
C GLU A 13 28.69 -15.18 -2.85
N LEU A 14 29.72 -14.38 -2.61
CA LEU A 14 30.98 -14.44 -3.34
C LEU A 14 31.60 -15.85 -3.35
N ALA A 15 31.54 -16.57 -2.22
CA ALA A 15 32.07 -17.92 -2.11
C ALA A 15 31.33 -18.92 -3.03
N SER A 16 30.01 -18.81 -3.12
CA SER A 16 29.19 -19.67 -3.98
C SER A 16 29.42 -19.38 -5.46
N LEU A 17 29.57 -18.10 -5.83
CA LEU A 17 29.93 -17.69 -7.20
C LEU A 17 31.33 -18.17 -7.60
N GLN A 18 32.29 -18.16 -6.67
CA GLN A 18 33.64 -18.69 -6.90
C GLN A 18 33.61 -20.21 -7.13
N CYS A 19 32.87 -20.94 -6.29
CA CYS A 19 32.68 -22.39 -6.44
C CYS A 19 32.01 -22.76 -7.78
N LEU A 20 30.99 -21.99 -8.18
CA LEU A 20 30.33 -22.18 -9.47
C LEU A 20 31.28 -21.89 -10.63
N ASN A 21 32.06 -20.80 -10.58
CA ASN A 21 33.05 -20.48 -11.61
C ASN A 21 34.15 -21.54 -11.72
N GLU A 22 34.62 -22.09 -10.59
CA GLU A 22 35.58 -23.19 -10.59
C GLU A 22 35.00 -24.44 -11.25
N THR A 23 33.74 -24.77 -10.93
CA THR A 23 33.02 -25.87 -11.58
C THR A 23 32.85 -25.62 -13.09
N LEU A 24 32.46 -24.41 -13.50
CA LEU A 24 32.30 -24.05 -14.91
C LEU A 24 33.62 -24.11 -15.70
N THR A 25 34.75 -23.84 -15.04
CA THR A 25 36.09 -23.82 -15.66
C THR A 25 36.74 -25.20 -15.70
N SER A 26 36.47 -26.05 -14.70
CA SER A 26 37.08 -27.38 -14.57
C SER A 26 36.26 -28.52 -15.21
N SER A 27 34.99 -28.27 -15.54
CA SER A 27 34.06 -29.28 -16.07
C SER A 27 33.93 -29.25 -17.59
N THR A 28 33.35 -30.29 -18.17
CA THR A 28 32.89 -30.25 -19.57
C THR A 28 31.72 -29.26 -19.70
N LYS A 29 31.51 -28.73 -20.90
CA LYS A 29 30.42 -27.77 -21.18
C LYS A 29 29.05 -28.27 -20.73
N GLU A 30 28.81 -29.58 -20.84
CA GLU A 30 27.56 -30.23 -20.49
C GLU A 30 27.33 -30.22 -18.97
N VAL A 31 28.38 -30.57 -18.21
CA VAL A 31 28.35 -30.58 -16.74
C VAL A 31 28.28 -29.15 -16.19
N GLY A 32 29.03 -28.21 -16.77
CA GLY A 32 28.97 -26.81 -16.38
C GLY A 32 27.61 -26.18 -16.65
N LYS A 33 27.00 -26.49 -17.80
CA LYS A 33 25.63 -26.04 -18.11
C LYS A 33 24.61 -26.62 -17.13
N ALA A 34 24.70 -27.92 -16.82
CA ALA A 34 23.82 -28.56 -15.85
C ALA A 34 23.97 -27.96 -14.43
N ALA A 35 25.20 -27.64 -14.01
CA ALA A 35 25.47 -26.98 -12.73
C ALA A 35 24.86 -25.56 -12.66
N LEU A 36 24.96 -24.79 -13.76
CA LEU A 36 24.35 -23.46 -13.84
C LEU A 36 22.82 -23.54 -13.84
N GLU A 37 22.22 -24.44 -14.63
CA GLU A 37 20.77 -24.65 -14.67
C GLU A 37 20.23 -25.05 -13.30
N LYS A 38 20.94 -25.94 -12.60
CA LYS A 38 20.60 -26.33 -11.22
C LYS A 38 20.63 -25.12 -10.28
N GLN A 39 21.69 -24.30 -10.34
CA GLN A 39 21.82 -23.14 -9.46
C GLN A 39 20.74 -22.07 -9.71
N ILE A 40 20.33 -21.90 -10.97
CA ILE A 40 19.22 -21.02 -11.37
C ILE A 40 17.89 -21.53 -10.79
N GLU A 41 17.65 -22.84 -10.88
CA GLU A 41 16.42 -23.46 -10.34
C GLU A 41 16.32 -23.28 -8.82
N GLU A 42 17.42 -23.53 -8.10
CA GLU A 42 17.49 -23.33 -6.64
C GLU A 42 17.18 -21.88 -6.23
N ILE A 43 17.73 -20.90 -6.95
CA ILE A 43 17.47 -19.47 -6.67
C ILE A 43 16.03 -19.09 -6.99
N ASN A 44 15.48 -19.57 -8.10
CA ASN A 44 14.09 -19.29 -8.46
C ASN A 44 13.11 -19.92 -7.47
N GLU A 45 13.41 -21.12 -6.96
CA GLU A 45 12.64 -21.74 -5.88
C GLU A 45 12.73 -20.93 -4.58
N GLN A 46 13.93 -20.47 -4.20
CA GLN A 46 14.14 -19.61 -3.04
C GLN A 46 13.32 -18.32 -3.14
N ILE A 47 13.38 -17.64 -4.30
CA ILE A 47 12.61 -16.41 -4.57
C ILE A 47 11.10 -16.69 -4.49
N ARG A 48 10.63 -17.78 -5.10
CA ARG A 48 9.21 -18.16 -5.07
C ARG A 48 8.74 -18.39 -3.65
N LYS A 49 9.55 -19.09 -2.84
CA LYS A 49 9.26 -19.38 -1.45
C LYS A 49 9.25 -18.09 -0.60
N GLU A 50 10.26 -17.23 -0.73
CA GLU A 50 10.28 -15.93 -0.05
C GLU A 50 9.09 -15.05 -0.43
N LYS A 51 8.67 -15.07 -1.70
CA LYS A 51 7.49 -14.35 -2.18
C LYS A 51 6.20 -14.90 -1.58
N GLU A 52 6.06 -16.23 -1.53
CA GLU A 52 4.90 -16.89 -0.91
C GLU A 52 4.88 -16.63 0.60
N GLU A 53 6.03 -16.69 1.29
CA GLU A 53 6.15 -16.37 2.71
C GLU A 53 5.86 -14.90 2.99
N ALA A 54 6.32 -13.98 2.15
CA ALA A 54 6.01 -12.55 2.24
C ALA A 54 4.51 -12.29 2.00
N GLU A 55 3.90 -12.93 1.01
CA GLU A 55 2.47 -12.82 0.73
C GLU A 55 1.63 -13.44 1.84
N ALA A 56 2.03 -14.61 2.37
CA ALA A 56 1.39 -15.26 3.50
C ALA A 56 1.52 -14.40 4.76
N ARG A 57 2.68 -13.78 5.01
CA ARG A 57 2.90 -12.84 6.12
C ARG A 57 2.07 -11.57 5.95
N MET A 58 1.93 -11.06 4.73
CA MET A 58 1.05 -9.91 4.43
C MET A 58 -0.42 -10.29 4.64
N ARG A 59 -0.86 -11.46 4.17
CA ARG A 59 -2.22 -11.96 4.33
C ARG A 59 -2.54 -12.31 5.78
N GLN A 60 -1.57 -12.80 6.55
CA GLN A 60 -1.68 -13.02 7.99
C GLN A 60 -1.66 -11.70 8.77
N ALA A 61 -0.89 -10.69 8.37
CA ALA A 61 -0.97 -9.36 8.95
C ALA A 61 -2.37 -8.73 8.72
N SER A 62 -2.96 -8.94 7.55
CA SER A 62 -4.35 -8.54 7.26
C SER A 62 -5.36 -9.36 8.06
N LYS A 63 -5.23 -10.69 8.15
CA LYS A 63 -6.14 -11.55 8.93
C LYS A 63 -5.98 -11.42 10.45
N ASN A 64 -4.80 -11.07 10.96
CA ASN A 64 -4.57 -10.79 12.37
C ASN A 64 -5.09 -9.39 12.75
N ALA A 65 -5.21 -8.48 11.78
CA ALA A 65 -5.99 -7.26 11.94
C ALA A 65 -7.50 -7.54 12.02
N GLU A 66 -8.00 -8.59 11.35
CA GLU A 66 -9.41 -9.02 11.44
C GLU A 66 -9.71 -9.90 12.68
N LYS A 67 -8.81 -10.78 13.12
CA LYS A 67 -9.04 -11.65 14.29
C LYS A 67 -8.85 -11.00 15.66
N SER A 68 -8.39 -9.74 15.71
CA SER A 68 -8.47 -8.90 16.91
C SER A 68 -9.79 -8.11 16.98
N ALA A 69 -10.73 -8.32 16.05
CA ALA A 69 -12.07 -7.72 16.05
C ALA A 69 -13.07 -8.38 17.03
N GLY A 70 -12.56 -9.14 18.01
CA GLY A 70 -13.31 -9.71 19.12
C GLY A 70 -12.76 -9.24 20.47
N GLY A 71 -12.66 -7.94 20.69
CA GLY A 71 -12.24 -7.41 21.99
C GLY A 71 -11.67 -6.00 21.92
N GLY A 72 -12.55 -5.01 22.13
CA GLY A 72 -12.23 -3.68 22.67
C GLY A 72 -11.00 -2.92 22.12
N GLY A 73 -11.24 -1.94 21.25
CA GLY A 73 -10.55 -0.66 21.38
C GLY A 73 -9.39 -0.31 20.44
N ASN A 74 -9.28 -0.88 19.23
CA ASN A 74 -8.17 -0.53 18.33
C ASN A 74 -8.53 -0.32 16.84
N GLY A 75 -9.82 -0.19 16.51
CA GLY A 75 -10.28 0.19 15.15
C GLY A 75 -9.76 1.57 14.69
N SER A 76 -9.25 2.38 15.62
CA SER A 76 -8.72 3.73 15.40
C SER A 76 -7.43 3.81 14.56
N LYS A 77 -6.73 2.69 14.31
CA LYS A 77 -5.42 2.70 13.63
C LYS A 77 -5.47 2.55 12.11
N HIS A 78 -6.45 1.84 11.55
CA HIS A 78 -6.50 1.61 10.10
C HIS A 78 -7.32 2.72 9.43
N TRP A 79 -6.70 3.60 8.65
CA TRP A 79 -7.37 4.67 7.89
C TRP A 79 -7.17 4.43 6.40
N SER A 80 -8.25 4.10 5.69
CA SER A 80 -8.22 3.99 4.22
C SER A 80 -8.08 5.37 3.57
N GLU A 81 -7.63 5.41 2.32
CA GLU A 81 -7.55 6.67 1.56
C GLU A 81 -8.91 7.37 1.48
N ASP A 82 -9.98 6.61 1.26
CA ASP A 82 -11.36 7.10 1.28
C ASP A 82 -11.75 7.72 2.64
N ASP A 83 -11.36 7.11 3.77
CA ASP A 83 -11.60 7.67 5.11
C ASP A 83 -10.81 8.95 5.36
N LEU A 84 -9.57 9.03 4.84
CA LEU A 84 -8.74 10.24 4.97
C LEU A 84 -9.37 11.41 4.23
N GLN A 85 -9.85 11.17 3.01
CA GLN A 85 -10.55 12.19 2.24
C GLN A 85 -11.84 12.64 2.91
N LEU A 86 -12.62 11.69 3.40
CA LEU A 86 -13.86 11.97 4.11
C LEU A 86 -13.59 12.81 5.37
N LEU A 87 -12.51 12.52 6.10
CA LEU A 87 -12.08 13.31 7.24
C LEU A 87 -11.65 14.74 6.83
N ILE A 88 -10.83 14.88 5.77
CA ILE A 88 -10.40 16.20 5.27
C ILE A 88 -11.63 17.04 4.88
N LYS A 89 -12.57 16.44 4.15
CA LYS A 89 -13.83 17.06 3.75
C LYS A 89 -14.66 17.45 4.98
N ALA A 90 -14.84 16.56 5.95
CA ALA A 90 -15.59 16.84 7.17
C ALA A 90 -14.98 17.98 8.00
N VAL A 91 -13.65 18.03 8.13
CA VAL A 91 -12.93 19.11 8.83
C VAL A 91 -13.16 20.46 8.16
N ASN A 92 -13.28 20.50 6.83
CA ASN A 92 -13.60 21.72 6.09
C ASN A 92 -15.10 22.09 6.17
N LEU A 93 -16.01 21.11 6.12
CA LEU A 93 -17.45 21.34 6.27
C LEU A 93 -17.82 21.88 7.65
N PHE A 94 -17.16 21.37 8.69
CA PHE A 94 -17.41 21.75 10.07
C PHE A 94 -16.21 22.56 10.57
N PRO A 95 -16.20 23.90 10.45
CA PRO A 95 -15.08 24.73 10.91
C PRO A 95 -14.92 24.78 12.43
N ALA A 96 -13.82 25.34 12.92
CA ALA A 96 -13.54 25.44 14.36
C ALA A 96 -14.53 26.40 15.07
N GLY A 97 -14.91 26.09 16.31
CA GLY A 97 -15.78 26.96 17.10
C GLY A 97 -16.35 26.35 18.37
N THR A 98 -16.55 25.02 18.41
CA THR A 98 -17.10 24.32 19.59
C THR A 98 -16.41 22.98 19.85
N ASN A 99 -16.38 22.54 21.11
CA ASN A 99 -15.81 21.24 21.50
C ASN A 99 -16.56 20.06 20.87
N SER A 100 -17.87 20.21 20.65
CA SER A 100 -18.73 19.20 20.03
C SER A 100 -18.45 18.96 18.54
N ARG A 101 -17.62 19.81 17.89
CA ARG A 101 -17.23 19.65 16.49
C ARG A 101 -16.72 18.24 16.18
N TRP A 102 -15.88 17.68 17.04
CA TRP A 102 -15.26 16.38 16.79
C TRP A 102 -16.27 15.22 16.90
N GLU A 103 -17.29 15.35 17.73
CA GLU A 103 -18.42 14.40 17.80
C GLU A 103 -19.23 14.42 16.50
N VAL A 104 -19.50 15.62 15.96
CA VAL A 104 -20.21 15.77 14.67
C VAL A 104 -19.40 15.18 13.52
N ILE A 105 -18.09 15.44 13.47
CA ILE A 105 -17.19 14.86 12.46
C ILE A 105 -17.14 13.33 12.59
N ALA A 106 -17.03 12.79 13.80
CA ALA A 106 -17.03 11.35 14.03
C ALA A 106 -18.34 10.70 13.56
N ASN A 107 -19.48 11.30 13.88
CA ASN A 107 -20.78 10.83 13.42
C ASN A 107 -20.91 10.89 11.89
N TYR A 108 -20.48 11.99 11.27
CA TYR A 108 -20.44 12.13 9.81
C TYR A 108 -19.60 11.01 9.17
N MET A 109 -18.40 10.76 9.70
CA MET A 109 -17.55 9.66 9.22
C MET A 109 -18.22 8.30 9.37
N ASN A 110 -18.88 8.03 10.49
CA ASN A 110 -19.54 6.74 10.73
C ASN A 110 -20.73 6.46 9.81
N ILE A 111 -21.39 7.51 9.30
CA ILE A 111 -22.51 7.40 8.36
C ILE A 111 -22.00 7.22 6.92
N HIS A 112 -20.93 7.93 6.57
CA HIS A 112 -20.46 8.05 5.18
C HIS A 112 -19.26 7.16 4.83
N SER A 113 -18.59 6.57 5.81
CA SER A 113 -17.48 5.64 5.58
C SER A 113 -17.98 4.27 5.14
N SER A 114 -17.35 3.70 4.12
CA SER A 114 -17.54 2.32 3.67
C SER A 114 -16.67 1.30 4.43
N SER A 115 -15.81 1.75 5.35
CA SER A 115 -14.86 0.90 6.07
C SER A 115 -15.51 -0.03 7.10
N GLY A 116 -16.75 0.26 7.51
CA GLY A 116 -17.42 -0.43 8.62
C GLY A 116 -16.80 -0.16 10.00
N VAL A 117 -15.78 0.70 10.08
CA VAL A 117 -15.08 1.02 11.33
C VAL A 117 -15.76 2.20 12.02
N LYS A 118 -16.27 1.98 13.24
CA LYS A 118 -16.76 3.08 14.09
C LYS A 118 -15.60 3.94 14.62
N ARG A 119 -15.64 5.22 14.30
CA ARG A 119 -14.73 6.28 14.74
C ARG A 119 -15.34 7.06 15.90
N THR A 120 -14.52 7.40 16.88
CA THR A 120 -14.87 8.32 17.97
C THR A 120 -14.31 9.72 17.72
N ALA A 121 -14.79 10.72 18.45
CA ALA A 121 -14.22 12.08 18.41
C ALA A 121 -12.71 12.10 18.70
N LYS A 122 -12.24 11.21 19.58
CA LYS A 122 -10.81 11.05 19.92
C LYS A 122 -9.98 10.54 18.75
N ASP A 123 -10.55 9.67 17.92
CA ASP A 123 -9.86 9.11 16.76
C ASP A 123 -9.74 10.16 15.65
N VAL A 124 -10.84 10.86 15.36
CA VAL A 124 -10.87 11.87 14.30
C VAL A 124 -10.00 13.08 14.64
N ILE A 125 -9.97 13.53 15.91
CA ILE A 125 -9.07 14.62 16.33
C ILE A 125 -7.60 14.20 16.26
N GLY A 126 -7.27 12.98 16.69
CA GLY A 126 -5.90 12.46 16.65
C GLY A 126 -5.40 12.35 15.21
N LYS A 127 -6.25 11.84 14.31
CA LYS A 127 -5.90 11.74 12.89
C LYS A 127 -5.85 13.09 12.20
N ALA A 128 -6.81 13.98 12.43
CA ALA A 128 -6.81 15.32 11.85
C ALA A 128 -5.55 16.12 12.25
N LYS A 129 -5.13 16.04 13.52
CA LYS A 129 -3.88 16.64 14.00
C LYS A 129 -2.65 16.02 13.32
N SER A 130 -2.65 14.71 13.10
CA SER A 130 -1.55 14.03 12.40
C SER A 130 -1.47 14.46 10.93
N LEU A 131 -2.63 14.59 10.25
CA LEU A 131 -2.71 15.12 8.89
C LEU A 131 -2.26 16.58 8.82
N GLN A 132 -2.57 17.40 9.83
CA GLN A 132 -2.10 18.80 9.89
C GLN A 132 -0.57 18.91 9.92
N LYS A 133 0.13 17.92 10.50
CA LYS A 133 1.59 17.86 10.54
C LYS A 133 2.24 17.41 9.23
N LEU A 134 1.47 16.84 8.30
CA LEU A 134 1.96 16.51 6.96
C LEU A 134 2.11 17.79 6.14
N ASP A 135 3.14 17.79 5.30
CA ASP A 135 3.40 18.89 4.38
C ASP A 135 2.19 19.12 3.47
N PRO A 136 1.82 20.37 3.12
CA PRO A 136 0.70 20.65 2.23
C PRO A 136 0.71 19.79 0.95
N HIS A 137 1.90 19.57 0.37
CA HIS A 137 2.06 18.75 -0.83
C HIS A 137 1.57 17.30 -0.63
N GLN A 138 1.78 16.74 0.56
CA GLN A 138 1.35 15.37 0.89
C GLN A 138 -0.18 15.25 1.05
N LYS A 139 -0.86 16.33 1.44
CA LYS A 139 -2.34 16.36 1.46
C LYS A 139 -2.91 16.42 0.05
N ASP A 140 -2.26 17.19 -0.83
CA ASP A 140 -2.61 17.26 -2.24
C ASP A 140 -2.40 15.92 -2.94
N ASP A 141 -1.33 15.18 -2.61
CA ASP A 141 -1.10 13.82 -3.13
C ASP A 141 -2.21 12.84 -2.75
N ILE A 142 -2.71 12.90 -1.50
CA ILE A 142 -3.83 12.05 -1.05
C ILE A 142 -5.10 12.39 -1.83
N ASN A 143 -5.38 13.67 -2.04
CA ASN A 143 -6.53 14.11 -2.82
C ASN A 143 -6.40 13.72 -4.30
N LYS A 144 -5.20 13.88 -4.87
CA LYS A 144 -4.90 13.54 -6.26
C LYS A 144 -5.05 12.05 -6.53
N LYS A 145 -4.48 11.18 -5.69
CA LYS A 145 -4.57 9.72 -5.86
C LYS A 145 -6.01 9.23 -5.88
N ALA A 146 -6.84 9.76 -5.01
CA ALA A 146 -8.24 9.40 -4.99
C ALA A 146 -9.03 9.98 -6.18
N PHE A 147 -8.68 11.17 -6.67
CA PHE A 147 -9.24 11.70 -7.91
C PHE A 147 -8.86 10.84 -9.13
N ASP A 148 -7.61 10.36 -9.19
CA ASP A 148 -7.15 9.44 -10.23
C ASP A 148 -7.86 8.08 -10.13
N LYS A 149 -8.10 7.57 -8.91
CA LYS A 149 -8.93 6.37 -8.66
C LYS A 149 -10.36 6.57 -9.16
N PHE A 150 -10.99 7.70 -8.83
CA PHE A 150 -12.32 8.06 -9.32
C PHE A 150 -12.37 8.13 -10.85
N LYS A 151 -11.40 8.78 -11.50
CA LYS A 151 -11.30 8.82 -12.97
C LYS A 151 -11.19 7.44 -13.60
N LYS A 152 -10.42 6.54 -12.96
CA LYS A 152 -10.23 5.17 -13.43
C LYS A 152 -11.49 4.32 -13.28
N GLU A 153 -12.24 4.49 -12.19
CA GLU A 153 -13.48 3.75 -11.92
C GLU A 153 -14.69 4.31 -12.69
N HIS A 154 -14.74 5.63 -12.94
CA HIS A 154 -15.88 6.30 -13.56
C HIS A 154 -15.65 6.82 -14.98
N GLY A 155 -14.47 6.63 -15.58
CA GLY A 155 -14.21 6.95 -16.98
C GLY A 155 -14.69 8.34 -17.40
N VAL A 156 -14.33 9.38 -16.66
CA VAL A 156 -14.83 10.75 -16.93
C VAL A 156 -14.13 11.32 -18.17
N VAL A 157 -14.86 11.30 -19.28
CA VAL A 157 -14.59 12.14 -20.45
C VAL A 157 -14.67 13.60 -20.01
N PRO A 158 -13.71 14.49 -20.34
CA PRO A 158 -13.79 15.89 -19.93
C PRO A 158 -15.03 16.53 -20.59
N GLN A 159 -16.04 16.87 -19.80
CA GLN A 159 -17.11 17.76 -20.27
C GLN A 159 -16.54 19.17 -20.25
N ALA A 160 -16.21 19.69 -21.44
CA ALA A 160 -15.85 21.08 -21.63
C ALA A 160 -17.08 21.94 -21.34
N ASP A 161 -17.06 22.63 -20.21
CA ASP A 161 -18.09 23.58 -19.80
C ASP A 161 -17.91 24.88 -20.62
N ASN A 162 -18.46 24.91 -21.83
CA ASN A 162 -18.72 26.16 -22.53
C ASN A 162 -20.05 26.71 -22.02
N ALA A 163 -20.04 27.31 -20.84
CA ALA A 163 -21.14 28.14 -20.37
C ALA A 163 -21.09 29.50 -21.08
N THR A 164 -21.87 29.67 -22.13
CA THR A 164 -22.26 31.00 -22.62
C THR A 164 -23.31 31.56 -21.65
N PRO A 165 -23.12 32.74 -21.04
CA PRO A 165 -24.16 33.36 -20.22
C PRO A 165 -25.25 33.90 -21.14
N SER A 166 -26.49 33.41 -21.02
CA SER A 166 -27.64 34.06 -21.64
C SER A 166 -28.13 35.19 -20.74
N GLU A 167 -28.24 36.36 -21.36
CA GLU A 167 -28.81 37.62 -20.86
C GLU A 167 -30.34 37.52 -20.64
#